data_AF-A0AAV5XY53-F1
#
_entry.id   AF-A0AAV5XY53-F1
#
_cell.length_a   1.000
_cell.length_b   1.000
_cell.length_c   1.000
_cell.angle_alpha   90.00
_cell.angle_beta   90.00
_cell.angle_gamma   90.00
#
_symmetry.space_group_name_H-M   'P 1'
#
loop_
_entity.id
_entity.type
_entity.pdbx_description
1 polymer ?
#
loop_
_entity_poly.entity_id
_entity_poly.type
_entity_poly.pdbx_seq_one_letter_code
_entity_poly.pdbx_strand_id
1 'polypeptide(L)'
;MYKHIYVPVDNSDYSNRAIDLAVELGRAFGATLTGCHVYAARLHDYRFKQMEYTLPEEYKDEQELERQRKIHDSLIAMGLQLISDSYLDVMARKAEAAGLGFERKMMDGKHYKALIEDARASDYDLVIMGALGMGAVKDSHLGSVTERFVRRVSTDTLVVRNHDPLRDQQGAIVVGLDGSPQSFNGLKLGIALAKALGRPLQAVAVYDPYLHYAMFNGIVGVLNEKASKIFRFKEQEQLHEEIIDTGLAKIYQSHLEIGRKLAAEDGVDLSITLLDGKCFEKILTFVRKEQPWLLILGRVGVHSDEREVDLGSNTENLLRLAPCNVLLTGGKFYPPLDVKAEEIISWTEEAEARMERVPLQVKGVARTALLRYAIEQGHTVITNKVIDEAMAIFMPTRMAEK
;
A
#
# COMPACT_ATOMS: atom_id res chain seq x y z
N MET A 1 -5.32 2.13 -16.00
CA MET A 1 -4.85 1.73 -14.66
C MET A 1 -6.03 1.19 -13.90
N TYR A 2 -6.88 2.04 -13.33
CA TYR A 2 -8.16 1.66 -12.75
C TYR A 2 -9.27 1.79 -13.79
N LYS A 3 -10.12 0.77 -13.93
CA LYS A 3 -11.28 0.73 -14.82
C LYS A 3 -12.59 0.71 -14.04
N HIS A 4 -12.58 0.14 -12.84
CA HIS A 4 -13.74 0.05 -11.96
C HIS A 4 -13.42 0.52 -10.54
N ILE A 5 -14.04 1.62 -10.12
CA ILE A 5 -13.84 2.25 -8.80
C ILE A 5 -15.07 2.01 -7.93
N TYR A 6 -14.87 1.41 -6.76
CA TYR A 6 -15.90 1.13 -5.75
C TYR A 6 -15.85 2.12 -4.60
N VAL A 7 -16.99 2.71 -4.24
CA VAL A 7 -17.09 3.76 -3.23
C VAL A 7 -18.18 3.42 -2.22
N PRO A 8 -17.82 2.90 -1.04
CA PRO A 8 -18.72 2.84 0.10
C PRO A 8 -19.07 4.25 0.56
N VAL A 9 -20.36 4.56 0.65
CA VAL A 9 -20.87 5.86 1.07
C VAL A 9 -21.62 5.77 2.38
N ASP A 10 -21.56 6.82 3.20
CA ASP A 10 -22.35 6.95 4.44
C ASP A 10 -22.77 8.39 4.74
N ASN A 11 -22.60 9.32 3.80
CA ASN A 11 -22.91 10.75 3.95
C ASN A 11 -22.10 11.50 5.03
N SER A 12 -21.04 10.89 5.58
CA SER A 12 -20.03 11.62 6.36
C SER A 12 -19.17 12.50 5.46
N ASP A 13 -18.49 13.51 6.03
CA ASP A 13 -17.59 14.39 5.27
C ASP A 13 -16.48 13.62 4.54
N TYR A 14 -15.94 12.57 5.18
CA TYR A 14 -14.93 11.70 4.58
C TYR A 14 -15.48 10.86 3.43
N SER A 15 -16.70 10.34 3.56
CA SER A 15 -17.39 9.63 2.48
C SER A 15 -17.72 10.57 1.32
N ASN A 16 -18.15 11.79 1.60
CA ASN A 16 -18.46 12.78 0.57
C ASN A 16 -17.20 13.21 -0.18
N ARG A 17 -16.07 13.35 0.52
CA ARG A 17 -14.78 13.58 -0.14
C ARG A 17 -14.31 12.35 -0.94
N ALA A 18 -14.58 11.13 -0.48
CA ALA A 18 -14.31 9.92 -1.25
C ALA A 18 -15.05 9.89 -2.59
N ILE A 19 -16.30 10.36 -2.63
CA ILE A 19 -17.05 10.54 -3.88
C ILE A 19 -16.33 11.51 -4.82
N ASP A 20 -15.88 12.65 -4.30
CA ASP A 20 -15.19 13.65 -5.13
C ASP A 20 -13.89 13.12 -5.74
N LEU A 21 -13.07 12.44 -4.94
CA LEU A 21 -11.85 11.80 -5.41
C LEU A 21 -12.14 10.67 -6.41
N ALA A 22 -13.23 9.92 -6.22
CA ALA A 22 -13.65 8.90 -7.16
C ALA A 22 -14.02 9.48 -8.53
N VAL A 23 -14.72 10.63 -8.55
CA VAL A 23 -15.07 11.32 -9.79
C VAL A 23 -13.83 11.91 -10.47
N GLU A 24 -12.90 12.49 -9.70
CA GLU A 24 -11.63 12.99 -10.21
C GLU A 24 -10.80 11.88 -10.88
N LEU A 25 -10.57 10.77 -10.16
CA LEU A 25 -9.83 9.62 -10.68
C LEU A 25 -10.59 8.91 -11.80
N GLY A 26 -11.92 8.85 -11.72
CA GLY A 26 -12.78 8.29 -12.75
C GLY A 26 -12.66 9.04 -14.08
N ARG A 27 -12.62 10.38 -14.05
CA ARG A 27 -12.35 11.20 -15.24
C ARG A 27 -10.93 10.99 -15.76
N ALA A 28 -9.94 10.97 -14.87
CA ALA A 28 -8.54 10.84 -15.26
C ALA A 28 -8.23 9.49 -15.95
N PHE A 29 -8.93 8.42 -15.56
CA PHE A 29 -8.69 7.07 -16.09
C PHE A 29 -9.81 6.51 -16.97
N GLY A 30 -10.92 7.22 -17.14
CA GLY A 30 -12.11 6.72 -17.86
C GLY A 30 -12.76 5.53 -17.16
N ALA A 31 -12.82 5.54 -15.82
CA ALA A 31 -13.33 4.43 -15.02
C ALA A 31 -14.85 4.52 -14.80
N THR A 32 -15.49 3.35 -14.67
CA THR A 32 -16.86 3.22 -14.16
C THR A 32 -16.86 3.29 -12.63
N LEU A 33 -17.87 3.93 -12.06
CA LEU A 33 -18.01 4.07 -10.61
C LEU A 33 -19.15 3.17 -10.10
N THR A 34 -18.93 2.49 -8.98
CA THR A 34 -20.00 1.83 -8.21
C THR A 34 -20.11 2.46 -6.84
N GLY A 35 -21.26 3.05 -6.55
CA GLY A 35 -21.59 3.56 -5.21
C GLY A 35 -22.28 2.48 -4.39
N CYS A 36 -21.87 2.30 -3.14
CA CYS A 36 -22.48 1.32 -2.26
C CYS A 36 -22.86 1.90 -0.89
N HIS A 37 -24.08 1.60 -0.42
CA HIS A 37 -24.44 1.76 0.98
C HIS A 37 -24.92 0.45 1.60
N VAL A 38 -24.42 0.14 2.80
CA VAL A 38 -24.89 -0.99 3.59
C VAL A 38 -25.76 -0.45 4.71
N TYR A 39 -27.04 -0.80 4.74
CA TYR A 39 -27.93 -0.49 5.85
C TYR A 39 -28.10 -1.71 6.75
N ALA A 40 -28.51 -1.50 8.01
CA ALA A 40 -28.49 -2.52 9.05
C ALA A 40 -29.90 -2.84 9.59
N ALA A 41 -30.87 -3.07 8.71
CA ALA A 41 -32.27 -3.27 9.10
C ALA A 41 -32.43 -4.47 10.05
N ARG A 42 -31.85 -5.62 9.69
CA ARG A 42 -31.93 -6.83 10.54
C ARG A 42 -31.30 -6.68 11.92
N LEU A 43 -30.25 -5.86 12.04
CA LEU A 43 -29.60 -5.61 13.34
C LEU A 43 -30.48 -4.73 14.23
N HIS A 44 -31.22 -3.79 13.62
CA HIS A 44 -32.20 -2.97 14.31
C HIS A 44 -33.37 -3.81 14.83
N ASP A 45 -33.94 -4.67 13.98
CA ASP A 45 -35.08 -5.54 14.34
C ASP A 45 -34.73 -6.47 15.50
N TYR A 46 -33.50 -7.00 15.54
CA TYR A 46 -33.02 -7.81 16.66
C TYR A 46 -33.02 -7.03 17.98
N ARG A 47 -32.50 -5.79 17.98
CA ARG A 47 -32.49 -4.95 19.18
C ARG A 47 -33.88 -4.50 19.60
N PHE A 48 -34.76 -4.21 18.64
CA PHE A 48 -36.16 -3.89 18.90
C PHE A 48 -36.85 -5.00 19.69
N LYS A 49 -36.72 -6.25 19.24
CA LYS A 49 -37.28 -7.42 19.94
C LYS A 49 -36.70 -7.62 21.34
N GLN A 50 -35.41 -7.33 21.52
CA GLN A 50 -34.79 -7.39 22.85
C GLN A 50 -35.31 -6.31 23.81
N MET A 51 -35.88 -5.21 23.34
CA MET A 51 -36.43 -4.18 24.22
C MET A 51 -37.86 -4.49 24.70
N GLU A 52 -38.54 -5.46 24.09
CA GLU A 52 -39.94 -5.79 24.39
C GLU A 52 -40.17 -6.14 25.88
N TYR A 53 -39.21 -6.82 26.52
CA TYR A 53 -39.33 -7.16 27.95
C TYR A 53 -39.30 -5.95 28.89
N THR A 54 -38.75 -4.82 28.43
CA THR A 54 -38.65 -3.57 29.21
C THR A 54 -39.90 -2.70 29.13
N LEU A 55 -40.85 -3.06 28.26
CA LEU A 55 -42.08 -2.28 28.09
C LEU A 55 -42.97 -2.36 29.36
N PRO A 56 -43.80 -1.33 29.62
CA PRO A 56 -44.85 -1.43 30.64
C PRO A 56 -45.84 -2.57 30.32
N GLU A 57 -46.45 -3.17 31.34
CA GLU A 57 -47.32 -4.35 31.17
C GLU A 57 -48.50 -4.12 30.22
N GLU A 58 -49.04 -2.90 30.15
CA GLU A 58 -50.11 -2.53 29.22
C GLU A 58 -49.72 -2.67 27.73
N TYR A 59 -48.42 -2.74 27.42
CA TYR A 59 -47.89 -2.92 26.07
C TYR A 59 -47.32 -4.33 25.81
N LYS A 60 -47.44 -5.27 26.77
CA LYS A 60 -46.95 -6.65 26.65
C LYS A 60 -47.98 -7.65 26.15
N ASP A 61 -49.09 -7.17 25.58
CA ASP A 61 -50.02 -8.03 24.88
C ASP A 61 -49.36 -8.60 23.60
N GLU A 62 -49.33 -9.93 23.47
CA GLU A 62 -48.59 -10.60 22.40
C GLU A 62 -49.14 -10.27 21.00
N GLN A 63 -50.46 -10.05 20.86
CA GLN A 63 -51.06 -9.70 19.57
C GLN A 63 -50.65 -8.28 19.14
N GLU A 64 -50.62 -7.35 20.09
CA GLU A 64 -50.15 -5.99 19.84
C GLU A 64 -48.64 -5.95 19.58
N LEU A 65 -47.82 -6.72 20.31
CA LEU A 65 -46.39 -6.86 20.02
C LEU A 65 -46.14 -7.41 18.62
N GLU A 66 -46.88 -8.44 18.19
CA GLU A 66 -46.76 -8.99 16.84
C GLU A 66 -47.10 -7.96 15.76
N ARG A 67 -48.16 -7.17 16.00
CA ARG A 67 -48.54 -6.07 15.11
C ARG A 67 -47.46 -4.99 15.05
N GLN A 68 -46.91 -4.57 16.20
CA GLN A 68 -45.84 -3.59 16.28
C GLN A 68 -44.59 -4.06 15.56
N ARG A 69 -44.18 -5.32 15.75
CA ARG A 69 -43.05 -5.93 15.01
C ARG A 69 -43.25 -5.82 13.50
N LYS A 70 -44.41 -6.22 12.98
CA LYS A 70 -44.70 -6.16 11.53
C LYS A 70 -44.64 -4.73 10.98
N ILE A 71 -45.24 -3.77 11.70
CA ILE A 71 -45.25 -2.36 11.29
C ILE A 71 -43.84 -1.79 11.34
N HIS A 72 -43.12 -2.02 12.45
CA HIS A 72 -41.77 -1.54 12.66
C HIS A 72 -40.80 -2.09 11.63
N ASP A 73 -40.78 -3.42 11.41
CA ASP A 73 -39.91 -4.09 10.44
C ASP A 73 -40.14 -3.49 9.04
N SER A 74 -41.40 -3.25 8.64
CA SER A 74 -41.72 -2.65 7.34
C SER A 74 -41.30 -1.18 7.24
N LEU A 75 -41.60 -0.36 8.25
CA LEU A 75 -41.32 1.08 8.22
C LEU A 75 -39.82 1.36 8.31
N ILE A 76 -39.10 0.65 9.18
CA ILE A 76 -37.66 0.80 9.33
C ILE A 76 -36.93 0.31 8.09
N ALA A 77 -37.29 -0.85 7.54
CA ALA A 77 -36.66 -1.34 6.32
C ALA A 77 -36.84 -0.35 5.16
N MET A 78 -38.07 0.14 4.94
CA MET A 78 -38.36 1.13 3.90
C MET A 78 -37.62 2.45 4.16
N GLY A 79 -37.65 2.97 5.39
CA GLY A 79 -36.99 4.21 5.76
C GLY A 79 -35.47 4.13 5.57
N LEU A 80 -34.84 3.05 6.03
CA LEU A 80 -33.41 2.82 5.85
C LEU A 80 -33.04 2.68 4.36
N GLN A 81 -33.86 2.00 3.56
CA GLN A 81 -33.64 1.92 2.10
C GLN A 81 -33.71 3.29 1.43
N LEU A 82 -34.73 4.12 1.76
CA LEU A 82 -34.86 5.48 1.22
C LEU A 82 -33.66 6.37 1.60
N ILE A 83 -33.21 6.28 2.85
CA ILE A 83 -32.01 7.01 3.30
C ILE A 83 -30.77 6.52 2.52
N SER A 84 -30.61 5.20 2.39
CA SER A 84 -29.50 4.59 1.65
C SER A 84 -29.45 5.06 0.19
N ASP A 85 -30.62 5.09 -0.46
CA ASP A 85 -30.76 5.56 -1.84
C ASP A 85 -30.40 7.05 -1.94
N SER A 86 -30.83 7.87 -0.97
CA SER A 86 -30.49 9.30 -0.94
C SER A 86 -28.97 9.56 -0.84
N TYR A 87 -28.22 8.70 -0.15
CA TYR A 87 -26.76 8.81 -0.08
C TYR A 87 -26.09 8.46 -1.41
N LEU A 88 -26.62 7.47 -2.12
CA LEU A 88 -26.14 7.08 -3.46
C LEU A 88 -26.48 8.13 -4.51
N ASP A 89 -27.58 8.85 -4.36
CA ASP A 89 -28.00 9.92 -5.26
C ASP A 89 -26.99 11.08 -5.36
N VAL A 90 -26.31 11.40 -4.26
CA VAL A 90 -25.24 12.41 -4.25
C VAL A 90 -24.12 12.01 -5.21
N MET A 91 -23.71 10.74 -5.15
CA MET A 91 -22.67 10.20 -6.04
C MET A 91 -23.16 10.07 -7.48
N ALA A 92 -24.40 9.61 -7.68
CA ALA A 92 -25.00 9.46 -9.00
C ALA A 92 -24.98 10.77 -9.80
N ARG A 93 -25.42 11.86 -9.17
CA ARG A 93 -25.45 13.18 -9.80
C ARG A 93 -24.06 13.69 -10.16
N LYS A 94 -23.07 13.46 -9.29
CA LYS A 94 -21.67 13.84 -9.56
C LYS A 94 -21.05 13.01 -10.69
N ALA A 95 -21.35 11.72 -10.75
CA ALA A 95 -20.92 10.84 -11.83
C ALA A 95 -21.55 11.24 -13.18
N GLU A 96 -22.86 11.52 -13.18
CA GLU A 96 -23.60 11.99 -14.37
C GLU A 96 -23.04 13.33 -14.88
N ALA A 97 -22.85 14.31 -13.99
CA ALA A 97 -22.23 15.60 -14.33
C ALA A 97 -20.77 15.45 -14.81
N ALA A 98 -20.13 14.31 -14.55
CA ALA A 98 -18.81 13.95 -15.03
C ALA A 98 -18.82 13.09 -16.29
N GLY A 99 -19.97 12.66 -16.79
CA GLY A 99 -20.09 11.76 -17.93
C GLY A 99 -19.54 10.36 -17.65
N LEU A 100 -19.53 9.93 -16.39
CA LEU A 100 -19.01 8.62 -15.97
C LEU A 100 -20.15 7.61 -15.83
N GLY A 101 -19.88 6.34 -16.17
CA GLY A 101 -20.79 5.24 -15.87
C GLY A 101 -20.95 5.06 -14.37
N PHE A 102 -22.18 4.85 -13.90
CA PHE A 102 -22.49 4.71 -12.48
C PHE A 102 -23.42 3.54 -12.19
N GLU A 103 -23.02 2.69 -11.26
CA GLU A 103 -23.83 1.59 -10.71
C GLU A 103 -24.17 1.86 -9.24
N ARG A 104 -25.43 1.65 -8.88
CA ARG A 104 -25.92 1.75 -7.50
C ARG A 104 -25.98 0.37 -6.86
N LYS A 105 -25.48 0.25 -5.63
CA LYS A 105 -25.59 -0.97 -4.84
C LYS A 105 -26.07 -0.69 -3.41
N MET A 106 -27.18 -1.32 -3.03
CA MET A 106 -27.69 -1.29 -1.67
C MET A 106 -27.65 -2.71 -1.10
N MET A 107 -27.13 -2.85 0.12
CA MET A 107 -27.02 -4.14 0.80
C MET A 107 -27.54 -4.04 2.23
N ASP A 108 -28.21 -5.09 2.70
CA ASP A 108 -28.60 -5.21 4.11
C ASP A 108 -27.56 -6.06 4.87
N GLY A 109 -27.17 -5.59 6.04
CA GLY A 109 -26.39 -6.38 6.99
C GLY A 109 -25.40 -5.55 7.80
N LYS A 110 -24.36 -6.24 8.29
CA LYS A 110 -23.28 -5.59 9.05
C LYS A 110 -22.31 -4.93 8.07
N HIS A 111 -22.17 -3.60 8.14
CA HIS A 111 -21.41 -2.78 7.18
C HIS A 111 -20.11 -3.42 6.67
N TYR A 112 -19.13 -3.64 7.54
CA TYR A 112 -17.83 -4.18 7.09
C TYR A 112 -17.95 -5.58 6.47
N LYS A 113 -18.90 -6.41 6.92
CA LYS A 113 -19.03 -7.79 6.44
C LYS A 113 -19.54 -7.79 5.01
N ALA A 114 -20.62 -7.06 4.75
CA ALA A 114 -21.20 -6.94 3.41
C ALA A 114 -20.21 -6.29 2.43
N LEU A 115 -19.52 -5.22 2.84
CA LEU A 115 -18.51 -4.58 1.99
C LEU A 115 -17.35 -5.53 1.62
N ILE A 116 -16.85 -6.30 2.57
CA ILE A 116 -15.75 -7.26 2.33
C ILE A 116 -16.20 -8.41 1.43
N GLU A 117 -17.41 -8.93 1.65
CA GLU A 117 -18.00 -9.97 0.81
C GLU A 117 -18.18 -9.47 -0.62
N ASP A 118 -18.69 -8.25 -0.78
CA ASP A 118 -18.89 -7.63 -2.08
C ASP A 118 -17.58 -7.37 -2.84
N ALA A 119 -16.60 -6.77 -2.15
CA ALA A 119 -15.29 -6.46 -2.75
C ALA A 119 -14.49 -7.72 -3.14
N ARG A 120 -14.77 -8.87 -2.51
CA ARG A 120 -14.16 -10.16 -2.88
C ARG A 120 -14.90 -10.86 -4.01
N ALA A 121 -16.19 -10.59 -4.18
CA ALA A 121 -17.03 -11.21 -5.19
C ALA A 121 -17.07 -10.42 -6.51
N SER A 122 -16.56 -9.20 -6.52
CA SER A 122 -16.61 -8.28 -7.66
C SER A 122 -15.20 -7.87 -8.10
N ASP A 123 -15.03 -7.57 -9.39
CA ASP A 123 -13.75 -7.21 -10.01
C ASP A 123 -13.46 -5.69 -9.92
N TYR A 124 -13.52 -5.14 -8.71
CA TYR A 124 -13.14 -3.73 -8.50
C TYR A 124 -11.62 -3.59 -8.52
N ASP A 125 -11.10 -2.59 -9.24
CA ASP A 125 -9.66 -2.32 -9.29
C ASP A 125 -9.20 -1.40 -8.15
N LEU A 126 -10.07 -0.49 -7.69
CA LEU A 126 -9.81 0.47 -6.64
C LEU A 126 -11.04 0.65 -5.74
N VAL A 127 -10.81 0.63 -4.43
CA VAL A 127 -11.79 1.03 -3.42
C VAL A 127 -11.42 2.40 -2.87
N ILE A 128 -12.37 3.34 -2.83
CA ILE A 128 -12.15 4.65 -2.20
C ILE A 128 -13.14 4.79 -1.05
N MET A 129 -12.64 4.91 0.17
CA MET A 129 -13.48 5.00 1.35
C MET A 129 -12.97 6.01 2.37
N GLY A 130 -13.90 6.58 3.14
CA GLY A 130 -13.57 7.48 4.24
C GLY A 130 -12.75 6.79 5.34
N ALA A 131 -11.81 7.53 5.94
CA ALA A 131 -11.11 7.05 7.12
C ALA A 131 -12.03 6.96 8.35
N LEU A 132 -13.01 7.87 8.43
CA LEU A 132 -14.01 7.94 9.49
C LEU A 132 -15.40 8.01 8.84
N GLY A 133 -16.44 7.62 9.59
CA GLY A 133 -17.83 7.68 9.16
C GLY A 133 -18.69 8.51 10.10
N MET A 134 -20.02 8.45 9.94
CA MET A 134 -20.99 9.25 10.72
C MET A 134 -20.88 9.09 12.25
N GLY A 135 -20.41 7.94 12.74
CA GLY A 135 -20.27 7.63 14.17
C GLY A 135 -18.94 8.07 14.80
N ALA A 136 -18.15 8.90 14.11
CA ALA A 136 -16.87 9.35 14.63
C ALA A 136 -17.03 10.25 15.86
N VAL A 137 -16.18 10.02 16.86
CA VAL A 137 -16.08 10.86 18.07
C VAL A 137 -14.75 11.61 18.08
N LYS A 138 -14.63 12.61 18.96
CA LYS A 138 -13.38 13.33 19.19
C LYS A 138 -12.23 12.33 19.43
N ASP A 139 -11.08 12.57 18.78
CA ASP A 139 -9.87 11.74 18.82
C ASP A 139 -9.95 10.39 18.07
N SER A 140 -10.99 10.15 17.27
CA SER A 140 -11.04 8.98 16.38
C SER A 140 -9.97 9.09 15.29
N HIS A 141 -9.09 8.09 15.19
CA HIS A 141 -8.07 8.05 14.13
C HIS A 141 -8.53 7.26 12.90
N LEU A 142 -9.17 6.11 13.07
CA LEU A 142 -9.64 5.26 11.96
C LEU A 142 -10.94 4.57 12.36
N GLY A 143 -11.90 4.53 11.43
CA GLY A 143 -13.22 3.96 11.64
C GLY A 143 -13.18 2.44 11.64
N SER A 144 -14.05 1.83 12.46
CA SER A 144 -14.07 0.37 12.62
C SER A 144 -14.42 -0.40 11.34
N VAL A 145 -15.20 0.20 10.44
CA VAL A 145 -15.53 -0.38 9.13
C VAL A 145 -14.30 -0.38 8.23
N THR A 146 -13.68 0.78 8.05
CA THR A 146 -12.45 0.97 7.27
C THR A 146 -11.35 0.05 7.77
N GLU A 147 -11.06 0.04 9.06
CA GLU A 147 -10.03 -0.82 9.68
C GLU A 147 -10.26 -2.31 9.38
N ARG A 148 -11.49 -2.80 9.55
CA ARG A 148 -11.81 -4.21 9.30
C ARG A 148 -11.73 -4.57 7.83
N PHE A 149 -12.12 -3.64 6.95
CA PHE A 149 -12.08 -3.78 5.50
C PHE A 149 -10.64 -3.87 5.00
N VAL A 150 -9.80 -2.87 5.32
CA VAL A 150 -8.42 -2.83 4.85
C VAL A 150 -7.58 -3.99 5.37
N ARG A 151 -7.94 -4.67 6.46
CA ARG A 151 -7.23 -5.88 6.92
C ARG A 151 -7.61 -7.16 6.18
N ARG A 152 -8.65 -7.15 5.34
CA ARG A 152 -9.25 -8.38 4.77
C ARG A 152 -9.43 -8.36 3.26
N VAL A 153 -9.22 -7.21 2.63
CA VAL A 153 -9.37 -7.01 1.19
C VAL A 153 -8.03 -6.62 0.60
N SER A 154 -7.57 -7.32 -0.44
CA SER A 154 -6.31 -7.06 -1.12
C SER A 154 -6.41 -6.06 -2.27
N THR A 155 -7.62 -5.72 -2.71
CA THR A 155 -7.86 -4.67 -3.71
C THR A 155 -7.23 -3.36 -3.26
N ASP A 156 -6.66 -2.61 -4.21
CA ASP A 156 -6.08 -1.30 -3.92
C ASP A 156 -7.14 -0.44 -3.23
N THR A 157 -6.77 0.18 -2.10
CA THR A 157 -7.72 0.92 -1.26
C THR A 157 -7.15 2.29 -0.93
N LEU A 158 -7.80 3.35 -1.45
CA LEU A 158 -7.56 4.73 -1.08
C LEU A 158 -8.42 5.10 0.14
N VAL A 159 -7.75 5.32 1.26
CA VAL A 159 -8.37 5.79 2.49
C VAL A 159 -8.29 7.31 2.57
N VAL A 160 -9.45 7.95 2.55
CA VAL A 160 -9.59 9.41 2.57
C VAL A 160 -9.46 9.91 4.01
N ARG A 161 -8.34 10.54 4.29
CA ARG A 161 -7.93 11.02 5.62
C ARG A 161 -8.13 12.52 5.80
N ASN A 162 -8.25 13.24 4.70
CA ASN A 162 -8.52 14.66 4.68
C ASN A 162 -9.84 14.92 3.94
N HIS A 163 -10.80 15.57 4.60
CA HIS A 163 -12.09 15.93 4.00
C HIS A 163 -12.15 17.39 3.55
N ASP A 164 -11.13 18.20 3.85
CA ASP A 164 -11.03 19.60 3.42
C ASP A 164 -10.47 19.67 1.99
N PRO A 165 -11.27 20.07 0.98
CA PRO A 165 -10.82 20.15 -0.41
C PRO A 165 -9.70 21.17 -0.64
N LEU A 166 -9.55 22.19 0.23
CA LEU A 166 -8.52 23.22 0.07
C LEU A 166 -7.12 22.66 0.29
N ARG A 167 -7.00 21.70 1.20
CA ARG A 167 -5.73 21.01 1.51
C ARG A 167 -5.29 20.06 0.39
N ASP A 168 -6.20 19.67 -0.49
CA ASP A 168 -5.89 18.77 -1.61
C ASP A 168 -5.36 19.52 -2.85
N GLN A 169 -5.31 20.85 -2.83
CA GLN A 169 -4.84 21.66 -3.97
C GLN A 169 -3.32 21.62 -4.17
N GLN A 170 -2.57 21.15 -3.18
CA GLN A 170 -1.11 21.14 -3.19
C GLN A 170 -0.58 19.79 -2.68
N GLY A 171 0.72 19.56 -2.78
CA GLY A 171 1.37 18.35 -2.27
C GLY A 171 1.65 17.29 -3.33
N ALA A 172 2.82 16.66 -3.19
CA ALA A 172 3.29 15.57 -4.05
C ALA A 172 2.55 14.26 -3.75
N ILE A 173 2.71 13.29 -4.66
CA ILE A 173 2.46 11.87 -4.38
C ILE A 173 3.76 11.31 -3.80
N VAL A 174 3.68 10.67 -2.63
CA VAL A 174 4.82 10.02 -1.97
C VAL A 174 4.61 8.52 -1.96
N VAL A 175 5.63 7.75 -2.30
CA VAL A 175 5.63 6.28 -2.29
C VAL A 175 6.63 5.77 -1.25
N GLY A 176 6.17 4.92 -0.33
CA GLY A 176 7.07 4.19 0.56
C GLY A 176 7.72 3.00 -0.18
N LEU A 177 9.05 2.96 -0.24
CA LEU A 177 9.80 2.02 -1.05
C LEU A 177 10.79 1.21 -0.20
N ASP A 178 10.53 -0.09 -0.08
CA ASP A 178 11.28 -1.02 0.79
C ASP A 178 11.88 -2.21 0.01
N GLY A 179 11.80 -2.18 -1.32
CA GLY A 179 12.26 -3.26 -2.20
C GLY A 179 11.30 -4.43 -2.37
N SER A 180 10.20 -4.47 -1.61
CA SER A 180 9.17 -5.51 -1.78
C SER A 180 8.40 -5.36 -3.09
N PRO A 181 7.80 -6.45 -3.62
CA PRO A 181 6.98 -6.36 -4.83
C PRO A 181 5.76 -5.42 -4.68
N GLN A 182 5.24 -5.26 -3.46
CA GLN A 182 4.11 -4.35 -3.21
C GLN A 182 4.55 -2.89 -3.22
N SER A 183 5.73 -2.56 -2.68
CA SER A 183 6.22 -1.17 -2.75
C SER A 183 6.57 -0.75 -4.17
N PHE A 184 7.13 -1.66 -4.98
CA PHE A 184 7.32 -1.42 -6.41
C PHE A 184 6.01 -1.33 -7.20
N ASN A 185 4.97 -2.08 -6.82
CA ASN A 185 3.64 -1.84 -7.39
C ASN A 185 3.15 -0.45 -7.00
N GLY A 186 3.31 -0.04 -5.74
CA GLY A 186 3.00 1.29 -5.26
C GLY A 186 3.69 2.39 -6.07
N LEU A 187 4.96 2.19 -6.45
CA LEU A 187 5.67 3.11 -7.34
C LEU A 187 5.02 3.19 -8.72
N LYS A 188 4.69 2.05 -9.34
CA LYS A 188 3.99 2.02 -10.64
C LYS A 188 2.66 2.77 -10.56
N LEU A 189 1.92 2.60 -9.46
CA LEU A 189 0.69 3.33 -9.23
C LEU A 189 0.95 4.85 -9.09
N GLY A 190 1.99 5.22 -8.34
CA GLY A 190 2.42 6.60 -8.17
C GLY A 190 2.82 7.28 -9.48
N ILE A 191 3.56 6.60 -10.35
CA ILE A 191 3.92 7.08 -11.70
C ILE A 191 2.66 7.35 -12.53
N ALA A 192 1.72 6.41 -12.57
CA ALA A 192 0.49 6.55 -13.33
C ALA A 192 -0.39 7.71 -12.80
N LEU A 193 -0.52 7.85 -11.48
CA LEU A 193 -1.23 8.94 -10.83
C LEU A 193 -0.55 10.29 -11.06
N ALA A 194 0.77 10.36 -10.97
CA ALA A 194 1.56 11.56 -11.20
C ALA A 194 1.35 12.10 -12.62
N LYS A 195 1.39 11.22 -13.63
CA LYS A 195 1.08 11.57 -15.03
C LYS A 195 -0.35 12.07 -15.20
N ALA A 196 -1.31 11.32 -14.68
CA ALA A 196 -2.73 11.60 -14.90
C ALA A 196 -3.20 12.88 -14.20
N LEU A 197 -2.62 13.21 -13.05
CA LEU A 197 -3.01 14.35 -12.22
C LEU A 197 -2.03 15.54 -12.32
N GLY A 198 -0.91 15.38 -13.04
CA GLY A 198 0.13 16.41 -13.14
C GLY A 198 0.80 16.75 -11.81
N ARG A 199 0.96 15.75 -10.92
CA ARG A 199 1.52 15.96 -9.57
C ARG A 199 2.98 15.49 -9.48
N PRO A 200 3.84 16.17 -8.70
CA PRO A 200 5.19 15.69 -8.42
C PRO A 200 5.16 14.31 -7.75
N LEU A 201 6.16 13.47 -8.06
CA LEU A 201 6.32 12.15 -7.47
C LEU A 201 7.60 12.09 -6.63
N GLN A 202 7.48 11.55 -5.43
CA GLN A 202 8.61 11.30 -4.52
C GLN A 202 8.59 9.87 -4.02
N ALA A 203 9.76 9.27 -3.84
CA ALA A 203 9.94 7.99 -3.17
C ALA A 203 10.71 8.18 -1.85
N VAL A 204 10.25 7.53 -0.80
CA VAL A 204 10.91 7.52 0.51
C VAL A 204 11.20 6.09 0.94
N ALA A 205 12.44 5.84 1.33
CA ALA A 205 12.89 4.56 1.85
C ALA A 205 13.46 4.76 3.26
N VAL A 206 13.16 3.83 4.18
CA VAL A 206 13.68 3.90 5.55
C VAL A 206 14.29 2.57 5.95
N TYR A 207 15.55 2.60 6.37
CA TYR A 207 16.22 1.45 6.98
C TYR A 207 16.38 1.68 8.48
N ASP A 208 16.27 0.61 9.28
CA ASP A 208 16.37 0.70 10.74
C ASP A 208 17.71 0.11 11.21
N PRO A 209 18.73 0.95 11.49
CA PRO A 209 19.99 0.47 12.06
C PRO A 209 19.81 0.01 13.51
N TYR A 210 18.78 0.50 14.23
CA TYR A 210 18.68 0.38 15.68
C TYR A 210 18.09 -0.94 16.18
N LEU A 211 17.41 -1.70 15.32
CA LEU A 211 16.72 -2.94 15.70
C LEU A 211 17.69 -3.95 16.35
N HIS A 212 18.88 -4.09 15.77
CA HIS A 212 19.90 -5.01 16.28
C HIS A 212 20.40 -4.58 17.67
N TYR A 213 20.61 -3.28 17.92
CA TYR A 213 21.03 -2.77 19.23
C TYR A 213 19.99 -3.07 20.31
N ALA A 214 18.70 -2.87 20.02
CA ALA A 214 17.64 -3.15 20.97
C ALA A 214 17.61 -4.64 21.36
N MET A 215 17.78 -5.53 20.38
CA MET A 215 17.86 -6.97 20.60
C MET A 215 19.11 -7.35 21.40
N PHE A 216 20.29 -6.85 21.02
CA PHE A 216 21.55 -7.15 21.71
C PHE A 216 21.48 -6.71 23.18
N ASN A 217 21.07 -5.47 23.46
CA ASN A 217 20.94 -4.95 24.82
C ASN A 217 19.97 -5.78 25.68
N GLY A 218 18.90 -6.33 25.08
CA GLY A 218 17.98 -7.23 25.77
C GLY A 218 18.59 -8.59 26.11
N ILE A 219 19.49 -9.12 25.28
CA ILE A 219 20.11 -10.44 25.45
C ILE A 219 21.30 -10.38 26.43
N VAL A 220 22.09 -9.30 26.42
CA VAL A 220 23.29 -9.16 27.28
C VAL A 220 22.93 -9.37 28.76
N GLY A 221 21.75 -8.91 29.20
CA GLY A 221 21.29 -9.07 30.59
C GLY A 221 20.82 -10.47 30.97
N VAL A 222 20.65 -11.40 30.01
CA VAL A 222 20.07 -12.73 30.24
C VAL A 222 21.12 -13.85 30.10
N LEU A 223 22.22 -13.59 29.40
CA LEU A 223 23.26 -14.60 29.17
C LEU A 223 24.16 -14.81 30.40
N ASN A 224 24.52 -16.07 30.66
CA ASN A 224 25.57 -16.39 31.62
C ASN A 224 26.97 -16.00 31.08
N GLU A 225 27.96 -15.89 31.97
CA GLU A 225 29.31 -15.43 31.61
C GLU A 225 29.97 -16.26 30.49
N LYS A 226 29.70 -17.57 30.44
CA LYS A 226 30.26 -18.46 29.42
C LYS A 226 29.66 -18.18 28.04
N ALA A 227 28.35 -17.98 27.97
CA ALA A 227 27.65 -17.62 26.74
C ALA A 227 28.02 -16.21 26.26
N SER A 228 28.18 -15.26 27.17
CA SER A 228 28.57 -13.88 26.85
C SER A 228 29.97 -13.79 26.21
N LYS A 229 30.94 -14.58 26.70
CA LYS A 229 32.29 -14.68 26.10
C LYS A 229 32.30 -15.30 24.70
N ILE A 230 31.38 -16.23 24.41
CA ILE A 230 31.26 -16.84 23.08
C ILE A 230 30.68 -15.84 22.07
N PHE A 231 29.73 -15.01 22.50
CA PHE A 231 29.00 -14.10 21.61
C PHE A 231 29.82 -12.87 21.18
N ARG A 232 30.87 -12.51 21.93
CA ARG A 232 31.81 -11.40 21.62
C ARG A 232 31.10 -10.09 21.24
N PHE A 233 30.22 -9.61 22.11
CA PHE A 233 29.34 -8.45 21.84
C PHE A 233 30.05 -7.21 21.31
N LYS A 234 31.21 -6.82 21.87
CA LYS A 234 31.95 -5.63 21.39
C LYS A 234 32.41 -5.74 19.94
N GLU A 235 32.85 -6.93 19.52
CA GLU A 235 33.27 -7.18 18.13
C GLU A 235 32.05 -7.22 17.21
N GLN A 236 30.94 -7.80 17.66
CA GLN A 236 29.69 -7.80 16.89
C GLN A 236 29.08 -6.41 16.75
N GLU A 237 29.06 -5.60 17.80
CA GLU A 237 28.54 -4.24 17.79
C GLU A 237 29.33 -3.37 16.80
N GLN A 238 30.66 -3.43 16.83
CA GLN A 238 31.52 -2.72 15.88
C GLN A 238 31.32 -3.18 14.42
N LEU A 239 31.16 -4.49 14.18
CA LEU A 239 30.83 -5.02 12.85
C LEU A 239 29.47 -4.52 12.34
N HIS A 240 28.47 -4.37 13.23
CA HIS A 240 27.15 -3.87 12.84
C HIS A 240 27.20 -2.38 12.47
N GLU A 241 27.89 -1.56 13.29
CA GLU A 241 28.10 -0.13 13.03
C GLU A 241 28.83 0.12 11.70
N GLU A 242 29.95 -0.56 11.47
CA GLU A 242 30.83 -0.23 10.34
C GLU A 242 30.32 -0.82 9.01
N ILE A 243 29.78 -2.05 9.03
CA ILE A 243 29.49 -2.81 7.79
C ILE A 243 27.99 -2.93 7.54
N ILE A 244 27.20 -3.26 8.56
CA ILE A 244 25.79 -3.64 8.37
C ILE A 244 24.94 -2.41 8.12
N ASP A 245 25.09 -1.34 8.90
CA ASP A 245 24.32 -0.10 8.70
C ASP A 245 24.62 0.54 7.34
N THR A 246 25.90 0.57 6.95
CA THR A 246 26.33 1.01 5.62
C THR A 246 25.78 0.10 4.51
N GLY A 247 25.75 -1.22 4.74
CA GLY A 247 25.20 -2.20 3.80
C GLY A 247 23.70 -2.04 3.60
N LEU A 248 22.94 -1.88 4.69
CA LEU A 248 21.49 -1.64 4.66
C LEU A 248 21.16 -0.33 3.95
N ALA A 249 21.89 0.75 4.25
CA ALA A 249 21.73 2.03 3.56
C ALA A 249 21.91 1.87 2.04
N LYS A 250 22.93 1.12 1.60
CA LYS A 250 23.17 0.84 0.17
C LYS A 250 22.03 0.02 -0.46
N ILE A 251 21.49 -0.96 0.24
CA ILE A 251 20.36 -1.78 -0.27
C ILE A 251 19.12 -0.91 -0.49
N TYR A 252 18.74 -0.11 0.50
CA TYR A 252 17.56 0.75 0.39
C TYR A 252 17.79 1.89 -0.63
N GLN A 253 19.00 2.42 -0.73
CA GLN A 253 19.38 3.36 -1.79
C GLN A 253 19.21 2.71 -3.18
N SER A 254 19.71 1.50 -3.37
CA SER A 254 19.56 0.74 -4.62
C SER A 254 18.09 0.57 -5.02
N HIS A 255 17.19 0.31 -4.06
CA HIS A 255 15.75 0.24 -4.34
C HIS A 255 15.18 1.57 -4.84
N LEU A 256 15.60 2.70 -4.26
CA LEU A 256 15.20 4.03 -4.72
C LEU A 256 15.74 4.34 -6.13
N GLU A 257 16.98 3.94 -6.44
CA GLU A 257 17.59 4.11 -7.76
C GLU A 257 16.87 3.28 -8.83
N ILE A 258 16.54 2.02 -8.54
CA ILE A 258 15.66 1.20 -9.38
C ILE A 258 14.34 1.94 -9.64
N GLY A 259 13.75 2.52 -8.60
CA GLY A 259 12.52 3.27 -8.74
C GLY A 259 12.65 4.49 -9.64
N ARG A 260 13.76 5.22 -9.54
CA ARG A 260 14.04 6.38 -10.39
C ARG A 260 14.18 5.99 -11.85
N LYS A 261 14.88 4.89 -12.15
CA LYS A 261 15.00 4.37 -13.52
C LYS A 261 13.62 4.02 -14.10
N LEU A 262 12.81 3.29 -13.35
CA LEU A 262 11.44 2.93 -13.76
C LEU A 262 10.56 4.16 -14.04
N ALA A 263 10.66 5.20 -13.18
CA ALA A 263 9.92 6.44 -13.41
C ALA A 263 10.42 7.19 -14.65
N ALA A 264 11.74 7.21 -14.89
CA ALA A 264 12.35 7.86 -16.04
C ALA A 264 12.00 7.17 -17.37
N GLU A 265 11.88 5.84 -17.42
CA GLU A 265 11.37 5.09 -18.59
C GLU A 265 9.96 5.53 -18.97
N ASP A 266 9.18 5.92 -17.97
CA ASP A 266 7.85 6.46 -18.11
C ASP A 266 7.84 8.00 -18.32
N GLY A 267 8.98 8.69 -18.32
CA GLY A 267 9.07 10.14 -18.48
C GLY A 267 8.56 10.94 -17.27
N VAL A 268 8.62 10.35 -16.08
CA VAL A 268 8.28 11.00 -14.80
C VAL A 268 9.55 11.20 -13.99
N ASP A 269 9.77 12.43 -13.53
CA ASP A 269 10.86 12.71 -12.59
C ASP A 269 10.51 12.19 -11.19
N LEU A 270 11.44 11.47 -10.57
CA LEU A 270 11.29 10.89 -9.24
C LEU A 270 12.36 11.45 -8.30
N SER A 271 11.93 12.31 -7.37
CA SER A 271 12.75 12.68 -6.23
C SER A 271 12.81 11.52 -5.25
N ILE A 272 13.99 11.20 -4.73
CA ILE A 272 14.16 10.09 -3.76
C ILE A 272 14.71 10.61 -2.44
N THR A 273 14.29 10.00 -1.33
CA THR A 273 14.77 10.31 0.02
C THR A 273 15.05 9.02 0.76
N LEU A 274 16.29 8.87 1.25
CA LEU A 274 16.68 7.79 2.16
C LEU A 274 16.72 8.34 3.59
N LEU A 275 16.08 7.64 4.53
CA LEU A 275 16.09 7.97 5.95
C LEU A 275 16.59 6.77 6.76
N ASP A 276 17.24 7.05 7.88
CA ASP A 276 17.62 6.07 8.89
C ASP A 276 16.66 6.11 10.09
N GLY A 277 16.42 4.96 10.72
CA GLY A 277 15.69 4.81 11.97
C GLY A 277 14.38 4.05 11.85
N LYS A 278 13.52 4.17 12.86
CA LYS A 278 12.27 3.41 12.91
C LYS A 278 11.31 3.85 11.79
N CYS A 279 11.00 2.91 10.90
CA CYS A 279 10.32 3.16 9.63
C CYS A 279 9.07 4.04 9.75
N PHE A 280 8.05 3.62 10.51
CA PHE A 280 6.81 4.41 10.60
C PHE A 280 7.02 5.81 11.20
N GLU A 281 7.94 5.99 12.15
CA GLU A 281 8.19 7.28 12.80
C GLU A 281 8.87 8.27 11.85
N LYS A 282 9.83 7.78 11.07
CA LYS A 282 10.56 8.59 10.09
C LYS A 282 9.67 8.97 8.91
N ILE A 283 8.88 8.03 8.38
CA ILE A 283 7.90 8.35 7.34
C ILE A 283 6.83 9.30 7.88
N LEU A 284 6.33 9.10 9.10
CA LEU A 284 5.34 10.00 9.70
C LEU A 284 5.87 11.43 9.87
N THR A 285 7.12 11.56 10.34
CA THR A 285 7.80 12.86 10.45
C THR A 285 7.96 13.51 9.07
N PHE A 286 8.38 12.73 8.08
CA PHE A 286 8.52 13.18 6.70
C PHE A 286 7.18 13.70 6.13
N VAL A 287 6.10 12.92 6.19
CA VAL A 287 4.81 13.34 5.62
C VAL A 287 4.15 14.49 6.39
N ARG A 288 4.47 14.67 7.68
CA ARG A 288 4.04 15.85 8.45
C ARG A 288 4.76 17.12 8.01
N LYS A 289 6.02 17.00 7.59
CA LYS A 289 6.80 18.12 7.08
C LYS A 289 6.43 18.45 5.64
N GLU A 290 6.43 17.45 4.76
CA GLU A 290 6.22 17.63 3.32
C GLU A 290 4.74 17.82 2.95
N GLN A 291 3.81 17.41 3.83
CA GLN A 291 2.36 17.50 3.61
C GLN A 291 1.93 16.99 2.21
N PRO A 292 2.23 15.71 1.87
CA PRO A 292 1.91 15.18 0.56
C PRO A 292 0.39 15.06 0.39
N TRP A 293 -0.07 15.08 -0.85
CA TRP A 293 -1.47 14.85 -1.18
C TRP A 293 -1.87 13.39 -0.91
N LEU A 294 -0.95 12.47 -1.22
CA LEU A 294 -1.15 11.04 -1.11
C LEU A 294 0.14 10.34 -0.67
N LEU A 295 0.01 9.44 0.30
CA LEU A 295 1.03 8.45 0.65
C LEU A 295 0.62 7.07 0.13
N ILE A 296 1.43 6.47 -0.73
CA ILE A 296 1.23 5.12 -1.28
C ILE A 296 2.10 4.13 -0.53
N LEU A 297 1.50 3.05 -0.03
CA LEU A 297 2.16 2.00 0.74
C LEU A 297 1.72 0.60 0.27
N GLY A 298 2.64 -0.36 0.37
CA GLY A 298 2.26 -1.77 0.39
C GLY A 298 1.43 -2.10 1.63
N ARG A 299 0.54 -3.09 1.52
CA ARG A 299 -0.18 -3.64 2.67
C ARG A 299 0.78 -4.29 3.66
N VAL A 300 1.79 -4.96 3.12
CA VAL A 300 2.88 -5.61 3.83
C VAL A 300 4.22 -5.25 3.18
N GLY A 301 5.31 -5.41 3.93
CA GLY A 301 6.66 -5.07 3.47
C GLY A 301 7.53 -6.29 3.17
N VAL A 302 8.80 -6.06 2.89
CA VAL A 302 9.77 -7.08 2.44
C VAL A 302 9.95 -8.28 3.37
N HIS A 303 9.63 -8.13 4.65
CA HIS A 303 9.75 -9.19 5.67
C HIS A 303 8.49 -10.04 5.86
N SER A 304 7.43 -9.79 5.10
CA SER A 304 6.17 -10.56 5.26
C SER A 304 6.22 -11.88 4.50
N ASP A 305 5.56 -12.90 5.05
CA ASP A 305 5.27 -14.12 4.33
C ASP A 305 4.40 -13.86 3.08
N GLU A 306 4.61 -14.66 2.03
CA GLU A 306 3.89 -14.49 0.76
C GLU A 306 2.37 -14.63 0.87
N ARG A 307 1.89 -15.30 1.93
CA ARG A 307 0.48 -15.59 2.23
C ARG A 307 -0.11 -14.65 3.29
N GLU A 308 0.64 -13.66 3.78
CA GLU A 308 0.11 -12.70 4.74
C GLU A 308 -1.01 -11.88 4.10
N VAL A 309 -2.13 -11.79 4.81
CA VAL A 309 -3.34 -11.09 4.37
C VAL A 309 -3.65 -9.87 5.22
N ASP A 310 -3.08 -9.80 6.43
CA ASP A 310 -3.23 -8.68 7.34
C ASP A 310 -2.34 -7.49 6.92
N LEU A 311 -2.41 -6.40 7.68
CA LEU A 311 -1.57 -5.23 7.48
C LEU A 311 -0.25 -5.32 8.26
N GLY A 312 0.84 -4.94 7.60
CA GLY A 312 2.12 -4.73 8.27
C GLY A 312 2.04 -3.59 9.29
N SER A 313 2.81 -3.71 10.37
CA SER A 313 2.78 -2.76 11.49
C SER A 313 3.12 -1.32 11.08
N ASN A 314 4.07 -1.12 10.15
CA ASN A 314 4.40 0.20 9.62
C ASN A 314 3.21 0.80 8.86
N THR A 315 2.60 0.03 7.96
CA THR A 315 1.43 0.43 7.18
C THR A 315 0.25 0.76 8.08
N GLU A 316 -0.03 -0.04 9.11
CA GLU A 316 -1.11 0.24 10.05
C GLU A 316 -0.88 1.57 10.80
N ASN A 317 0.31 1.77 11.36
CA ASN A 317 0.61 3.00 12.10
C ASN A 317 0.50 4.23 11.20
N LEU A 318 1.04 4.16 9.98
CA LEU A 318 0.95 5.24 9.00
C LEU A 318 -0.51 5.49 8.57
N LEU A 319 -1.30 4.45 8.34
CA LEU A 319 -2.72 4.59 8.01
C LEU A 319 -3.50 5.34 9.10
N ARG A 320 -3.18 5.09 10.38
CA ARG A 320 -3.85 5.75 11.51
C ARG A 320 -3.37 7.17 11.75
N LEU A 321 -2.08 7.45 11.53
CA LEU A 321 -1.43 8.66 12.03
C LEU A 321 -1.04 9.66 10.93
N ALA A 322 -0.95 9.24 9.67
CA ALA A 322 -0.61 10.14 8.57
C ALA A 322 -1.69 11.23 8.42
N PRO A 323 -1.28 12.50 8.19
CA PRO A 323 -2.19 13.63 8.02
C PRO A 323 -2.76 13.76 6.59
N CYS A 324 -2.30 12.91 5.67
CA CYS A 324 -2.66 12.90 4.26
C CYS A 324 -3.43 11.62 3.89
N ASN A 325 -4.03 11.59 2.69
CA ASN A 325 -4.68 10.40 2.18
C ASN A 325 -3.67 9.26 2.04
N VAL A 326 -4.13 8.02 2.22
CA VAL A 326 -3.27 6.82 2.16
C VAL A 326 -3.83 5.83 1.16
N LEU A 327 -3.04 5.47 0.14
CA LEU A 327 -3.36 4.39 -0.80
C LEU A 327 -2.60 3.13 -0.41
N LEU A 328 -3.35 2.07 -0.10
CA LEU A 328 -2.81 0.75 0.16
C LEU A 328 -2.89 -0.08 -1.10
N THR A 329 -1.77 -0.63 -1.56
CA THR A 329 -1.74 -1.54 -2.71
C THR A 329 -1.56 -2.98 -2.29
N GLY A 330 -2.40 -3.88 -2.80
CA GLY A 330 -2.17 -5.33 -2.71
C GLY A 330 -1.59 -5.95 -3.98
N GLY A 331 -1.47 -5.17 -5.06
CA GLY A 331 -0.79 -5.59 -6.28
C GLY A 331 0.70 -5.82 -6.04
N LYS A 332 1.31 -6.67 -6.88
CA LYS A 332 2.74 -6.98 -6.87
C LYS A 332 3.35 -6.64 -8.22
N PHE A 333 4.49 -5.95 -8.20
CA PHE A 333 5.29 -5.70 -9.38
C PHE A 333 6.74 -6.06 -9.08
N TYR A 334 7.36 -6.78 -10.01
CA TYR A 334 8.75 -7.19 -9.92
C TYR A 334 9.52 -6.40 -10.98
N PRO A 335 10.42 -5.49 -10.59
CA PRO A 335 11.25 -4.79 -11.55
C PRO A 335 12.02 -5.78 -12.45
N PRO A 336 12.24 -5.45 -13.73
CA PRO A 336 13.02 -6.27 -14.65
C PRO A 336 14.41 -6.64 -14.07
N LEU A 337 14.88 -7.86 -14.39
CA LEU A 337 16.11 -8.42 -13.81
C LEU A 337 17.35 -7.59 -14.10
N ASP A 338 17.44 -7.03 -15.31
CA ASP A 338 18.50 -6.14 -15.75
C ASP A 338 18.54 -4.84 -14.93
N VAL A 339 17.40 -4.19 -14.72
CA VAL A 339 17.31 -2.98 -13.88
C VAL A 339 17.75 -3.26 -12.45
N LYS A 340 17.35 -4.41 -11.88
CA LYS A 340 17.81 -4.85 -10.55
C LYS A 340 19.30 -5.15 -10.52
N ALA A 341 19.80 -5.85 -11.53
CA ALA A 341 21.17 -6.31 -11.58
C ALA A 341 22.15 -5.14 -11.60
N GLU A 342 21.88 -4.12 -12.41
CA GLU A 342 22.72 -2.91 -12.50
C GLU A 342 22.90 -2.20 -11.16
N GLU A 343 21.90 -2.26 -10.28
CA GLU A 343 21.90 -1.53 -9.01
C GLU A 343 22.34 -2.37 -7.81
N ILE A 344 22.36 -3.71 -7.92
CA ILE A 344 22.68 -4.62 -6.81
C ILE A 344 24.05 -5.27 -7.00
N ILE A 345 24.51 -5.45 -8.24
CA ILE A 345 25.78 -6.12 -8.53
C ILE A 345 26.90 -5.09 -8.70
N SER A 346 27.93 -5.23 -7.87
CA SER A 346 29.15 -4.44 -7.99
C SER A 346 30.16 -5.11 -8.93
N TRP A 347 31.08 -4.32 -9.47
CA TRP A 347 32.17 -4.81 -10.33
C TRP A 347 33.50 -4.51 -9.65
N THR A 348 34.47 -5.41 -9.78
CA THR A 348 35.84 -5.07 -9.39
C THR A 348 36.45 -4.10 -10.40
N GLU A 349 37.45 -3.33 -9.98
CA GLU A 349 38.14 -2.38 -10.87
C GLU A 349 38.71 -3.07 -12.11
N GLU A 350 39.25 -4.28 -11.96
CA GLU A 350 39.80 -5.05 -13.07
C GLU A 350 38.72 -5.53 -14.04
N ALA A 351 37.53 -5.88 -13.52
CA ALA A 351 36.39 -6.28 -14.32
C ALA A 351 35.81 -5.09 -15.11
N GLU A 352 35.73 -3.91 -14.49
CA GLU A 352 35.34 -2.67 -15.19
C GLU A 352 36.36 -2.29 -16.27
N ALA A 353 37.65 -2.32 -15.95
CA ALA A 353 38.70 -2.04 -16.92
C ALA A 353 38.67 -3.00 -18.12
N ARG A 354 38.23 -4.25 -17.90
CA ARG A 354 37.99 -5.21 -18.98
C ARG A 354 36.74 -4.86 -19.79
N MET A 355 35.66 -4.44 -19.14
CA MET A 355 34.43 -4.01 -19.79
C MET A 355 34.63 -2.75 -20.65
N GLU A 356 35.50 -1.84 -20.24
CA GLU A 356 35.89 -0.66 -21.03
C GLU A 356 36.55 -1.01 -22.38
N ARG A 357 37.18 -2.18 -22.50
CA ARG A 357 37.80 -2.65 -23.75
C ARG A 357 36.80 -3.26 -24.73
N VAL A 358 35.55 -3.49 -24.31
CA VAL A 358 34.50 -4.07 -25.16
C VAL A 358 33.99 -2.99 -26.14
N PRO A 359 33.83 -3.32 -27.44
CA PRO A 359 33.34 -2.34 -28.42
C PRO A 359 31.99 -1.74 -28.03
N LEU A 360 31.84 -0.42 -28.20
CA LEU A 360 30.65 0.34 -27.81
C LEU A 360 29.33 -0.25 -28.35
N GLN A 361 29.35 -0.82 -29.57
CA GLN A 361 28.14 -1.40 -30.17
C GLN A 361 27.58 -2.61 -29.40
N VAL A 362 28.43 -3.34 -28.66
CA VAL A 362 28.03 -4.55 -27.92
C VAL A 362 28.22 -4.43 -26.41
N LYS A 363 28.87 -3.36 -25.92
CA LYS A 363 29.17 -3.14 -24.50
C LYS A 363 27.92 -3.21 -23.62
N GLY A 364 26.82 -2.58 -24.05
CA GLY A 364 25.53 -2.64 -23.34
C GLY A 364 24.99 -4.07 -23.24
N VAL A 365 24.92 -4.78 -24.37
CA VAL A 365 24.44 -6.17 -24.43
C VAL A 365 25.29 -7.10 -23.59
N ALA A 366 26.63 -6.96 -23.66
CA ALA A 366 27.57 -7.76 -22.89
C ALA A 366 27.42 -7.52 -21.37
N ARG A 367 27.26 -6.26 -20.96
CA ARG A 367 27.04 -5.90 -19.56
C ARG A 367 25.73 -6.50 -19.04
N THR A 368 24.63 -6.36 -19.78
CA THR A 368 23.35 -6.97 -19.42
C THR A 368 23.44 -8.50 -19.33
N ALA A 369 24.13 -9.17 -20.26
CA ALA A 369 24.31 -10.61 -20.24
C ALA A 369 25.09 -11.10 -19.02
N LEU A 370 26.19 -10.41 -18.67
CA LEU A 370 27.00 -10.71 -17.48
C LEU A 370 26.24 -10.48 -16.18
N LEU A 371 25.45 -9.40 -16.13
CA LEU A 371 24.58 -9.10 -15.01
C LEU A 371 23.51 -10.17 -14.79
N ARG A 372 22.86 -10.65 -15.88
CA ARG A 372 21.91 -11.77 -15.80
C ARG A 372 22.57 -13.05 -15.32
N TYR A 373 23.73 -13.40 -15.90
CA TYR A 373 24.50 -14.57 -15.47
C TYR A 373 24.86 -14.50 -13.98
N ALA A 374 25.34 -13.34 -13.52
CA ALA A 374 25.70 -13.13 -12.13
C ALA A 374 24.50 -13.37 -11.19
N ILE A 375 23.30 -12.86 -11.51
CA ILE A 375 22.09 -13.15 -10.73
C ILE A 375 21.76 -14.64 -10.74
N GLU A 376 21.73 -15.27 -11.91
CA GLU A 376 21.36 -16.68 -12.07
C GLU A 376 22.29 -17.63 -11.30
N GLN A 377 23.58 -17.28 -11.21
CA GLN A 377 24.58 -18.05 -10.46
C GLN A 377 24.76 -17.56 -9.00
N GLY A 378 24.02 -16.54 -8.56
CA GLY A 378 24.09 -16.01 -7.20
C GLY A 378 25.34 -15.19 -6.88
N HIS A 379 26.02 -14.65 -7.89
CA HIS A 379 27.13 -13.71 -7.70
C HIS A 379 26.63 -12.29 -7.41
N THR A 380 27.19 -11.67 -6.37
CA THR A 380 26.92 -10.26 -5.99
C THR A 380 28.03 -9.30 -6.42
N VAL A 381 29.16 -9.84 -6.88
CA VAL A 381 30.30 -9.08 -7.40
C VAL A 381 30.77 -9.73 -8.71
N ILE A 382 30.80 -8.95 -9.80
CA ILE A 382 31.39 -9.37 -11.06
C ILE A 382 32.90 -9.18 -10.99
N THR A 383 33.61 -10.31 -10.96
CA THR A 383 35.07 -10.39 -11.03
C THR A 383 35.49 -10.86 -12.42
N ASN A 384 36.78 -10.78 -12.76
CA ASN A 384 37.29 -11.38 -14.00
C ASN A 384 36.94 -12.87 -14.14
N LYS A 385 36.94 -13.62 -13.03
CA LYS A 385 36.56 -15.04 -13.02
C LYS A 385 35.11 -15.24 -13.44
N VAL A 386 34.19 -14.42 -12.91
CA VAL A 386 32.77 -14.47 -13.29
C VAL A 386 32.59 -14.12 -14.77
N ILE A 387 33.34 -13.14 -15.29
CA ILE A 387 33.35 -12.82 -16.72
C ILE A 387 33.81 -14.02 -17.55
N ASP A 388 34.89 -14.70 -17.14
CA ASP A 388 35.42 -15.85 -17.86
C ASP A 388 34.43 -17.03 -17.88
N GLU A 389 33.78 -17.32 -16.75
CA GLU A 389 32.77 -18.38 -16.64
C GLU A 389 31.56 -18.08 -17.52
N ALA A 390 31.05 -16.84 -17.50
CA ALA A 390 29.96 -16.42 -18.36
C ALA A 390 30.34 -16.51 -19.85
N MET A 391 31.55 -16.06 -20.21
CA MET A 391 32.04 -16.11 -21.58
C MET A 391 32.20 -17.55 -22.08
N ALA A 392 32.60 -18.49 -21.23
CA ALA A 392 32.68 -19.91 -21.58
C ALA A 392 31.30 -20.49 -21.96
N ILE A 393 30.22 -19.94 -21.41
CA ILE A 393 28.83 -20.36 -21.70
C ILE A 393 28.26 -19.64 -22.92
N PHE A 394 28.51 -18.33 -23.04
CA PHE A 394 28.00 -17.52 -24.15
C PHE A 394 28.80 -17.68 -25.45
N MET A 395 30.08 -18.04 -25.33
CA MET A 395 30.98 -18.35 -26.44
C MET A 395 31.65 -19.70 -26.16
N PRO A 396 30.89 -20.82 -26.16
CA PRO A 396 31.48 -22.13 -26.00
C PRO A 396 32.46 -22.32 -27.14
N THR A 397 33.69 -22.74 -26.81
CA THR A 397 34.82 -22.84 -27.73
C THR A 397 34.44 -23.68 -28.94
N ARG A 398 34.01 -23.02 -30.02
CA ARG A 398 34.13 -23.51 -31.39
C ARG A 398 35.19 -22.69 -32.11
N MET A 399 36.41 -22.76 -31.56
CA MET A 399 37.65 -22.66 -32.31
C MET A 399 38.69 -23.55 -31.62
N ALA A 400 38.42 -24.85 -31.64
CA ALA A 400 39.47 -25.85 -31.70
C ALA A 400 39.16 -26.69 -32.94
N GLU A 401 40.14 -26.77 -33.85
CA GLU A 401 40.23 -27.67 -35.01
C GLU A 401 39.44 -27.29 -36.28
N LYS A 402 39.99 -26.37 -37.09
CA LYS A 402 40.72 -26.71 -38.33
C LYS A 402 41.34 -25.49 -38.99
#